data_AF-K7G7C1-F1
#
_entry.id   AF-K7G7C1-F1
#
_cell.length_a   1.000
_cell.length_b   1.000
_cell.length_c   1.000
_cell.angle_alpha   90.00
_cell.angle_beta   90.00
_cell.angle_gamma   90.00
#
_symmetry.space_group_name_H-M   'P 1'
#
loop_
_entity.id
_entity.type
_entity.pdbx_description
1 polymer ?
#
loop_
_entity_poly.entity_id
_entity_poly.type
_entity_poly.pdbx_seq_one_letter_code
_entity_poly.pdbx_strand_id
1 'polypeptide(L)'
;LICHTELSNECMKPSKLKCYLECKHPEYASKLIDFFIKKSMKTAFSMGSSNENFVLASYEASKLIAETGERLILPALNIITSRIYGGKKGNQLGSLSLSNNTVKCRTEEMAKNIEETLIHRLKNRQFFALQVDESTDIADTANLKCFVRYDYESSIQKDLLFCKPLPTRTAVEIFKLINDCIMKKCVGLSCDGPQGKAGSCTRLVPWIRAVAPDCVWVPCSIHTSAYAITFVPMPSLLSSTLQECVKFINYIKSHPLNFRIFTALSNKLGSQHEHLLLHCEVQWLLKRNILKRLFEMKDEVLLFLERHPLSAKDVIFTFKDRFHIFDWLTKVAYLCDIFCLLNDLSLNLQSTKINIFKVHEKVERNFKSFCTLTELQEKYAETNISDAISAAIQEHLLGLTSSSNEYFLPTDASKMWSKNLFTVDTENEEILQLSASEVDSLIDLFCETALKENFDKLSLIDFWLSCRNEYSHLSEKAVKFLMPFVTTYKCETSFSSLIFLKNKYRNRLNVEPDLRIKLSSFAPDKFLCDTKQHHPSH
;
A
#
# COMPACT_ATOMS: atom_id res chain seq x y z
N LEU A 1 44.00 -3.12 6.61
CA LEU A 1 44.32 -1.75 7.09
C LEU A 1 45.74 -1.62 7.63
N ILE A 2 46.23 -2.58 8.43
CA ILE A 2 47.62 -2.57 8.93
C ILE A 2 48.48 -3.68 8.31
N CYS A 3 47.99 -4.92 8.29
CA CYS A 3 48.80 -6.10 7.92
C CYS A 3 48.23 -6.96 6.79
N HIS A 4 47.13 -6.52 6.17
CA HIS A 4 46.49 -7.17 5.01
C HIS A 4 46.23 -8.69 5.16
N THR A 5 46.16 -9.19 6.40
CA THR A 5 45.88 -10.60 6.69
C THR A 5 44.37 -10.82 6.77
N GLU A 6 43.91 -11.91 6.16
CA GLU A 6 42.52 -12.35 6.22
C GLU A 6 42.26 -12.99 7.58
N LEU A 7 41.31 -12.44 8.34
CA LEU A 7 40.90 -12.95 9.64
C LEU A 7 39.59 -13.72 9.51
N SER A 8 39.46 -14.83 10.24
CA SER A 8 38.20 -15.57 10.30
C SER A 8 37.11 -14.72 10.97
N ASN A 9 35.84 -14.99 10.64
CA ASN A 9 34.69 -14.28 11.20
C ASN A 9 34.63 -14.34 12.74
N GLU A 10 35.14 -15.41 13.35
CA GLU A 10 35.24 -15.48 14.82
C GLU A 10 36.23 -14.48 15.42
N CYS A 11 37.31 -14.18 14.70
CA CYS A 11 38.34 -13.24 15.12
C CYS A 11 37.88 -11.76 15.01
N MET A 12 36.74 -11.51 14.34
CA MET A 12 36.16 -10.18 14.19
C MET A 12 35.38 -9.69 15.42
N LYS A 13 35.26 -10.49 16.48
CA LYS A 13 34.67 -10.06 17.76
C LYS A 13 35.53 -8.94 18.39
N PRO A 14 34.94 -7.88 18.97
CA PRO A 14 35.69 -6.70 19.46
C PRO A 14 36.84 -7.04 20.41
N SER A 15 36.63 -7.98 21.33
CA SER A 15 37.65 -8.43 22.29
C SER A 15 38.82 -9.16 21.62
N LYS A 16 38.55 -10.00 20.61
CA LYS A 16 39.57 -10.73 19.84
C LYS A 16 40.31 -9.81 18.88
N LEU A 17 39.62 -8.85 18.27
CA LEU A 17 40.24 -7.86 17.38
C LEU A 17 41.18 -6.92 18.15
N LYS A 18 40.78 -6.51 19.37
CA LYS A 18 41.63 -5.75 20.28
C LYS A 18 42.88 -6.52 20.69
N CYS A 19 42.71 -7.77 21.11
CA CYS A 19 43.83 -8.66 21.44
C CYS A 19 44.77 -8.88 20.23
N TYR A 20 44.22 -9.07 19.03
CA TYR A 20 45.00 -9.20 17.80
C TYR A 20 45.81 -7.93 17.50
N LEU A 21 45.21 -6.74 17.64
CA LEU A 21 45.89 -5.46 17.50
C LEU A 21 47.02 -5.31 18.53
N GLU A 22 46.77 -5.63 19.79
CA GLU A 22 47.76 -5.54 20.87
C GLU A 22 48.92 -6.53 20.70
N CYS A 23 48.65 -7.75 20.21
CA CYS A 23 49.68 -8.79 20.04
C CYS A 23 50.49 -8.68 18.74
N LYS A 24 49.86 -8.29 17.63
CA LYS A 24 50.51 -8.26 16.30
C LYS A 24 50.96 -6.87 15.87
N HIS A 25 50.38 -5.84 16.46
CA HIS A 25 50.55 -4.44 16.10
C HIS A 25 50.62 -3.54 17.35
N PRO A 26 51.50 -3.86 18.33
CA PRO A 26 51.59 -3.11 19.59
C PRO A 26 51.86 -1.62 19.36
N GLU A 27 52.55 -1.26 18.27
CA GLU A 27 52.81 0.12 17.86
C GLU A 27 51.55 0.93 17.51
N TYR A 28 50.43 0.26 17.27
CA TYR A 28 49.14 0.88 16.96
C TYR A 28 48.08 0.72 18.06
N ALA A 29 48.39 -0.01 19.14
CA ALA A 29 47.43 -0.30 20.22
C ALA A 29 46.93 0.95 20.97
N SER A 30 47.76 2.00 21.04
CA SER A 30 47.42 3.28 21.69
C SER A 30 46.82 4.33 20.75
N LYS A 31 46.63 4.00 19.47
CA LYS A 31 46.09 4.96 18.48
C LYS A 31 44.57 5.06 18.60
N LEU A 32 44.06 6.28 18.61
CA LEU A 32 42.64 6.58 18.59
C LEU A 32 42.00 6.17 17.25
N ILE A 33 40.67 5.96 17.26
CA ILE A 33 39.88 5.55 16.09
C ILE A 33 40.14 6.46 14.88
N ASP A 34 40.30 7.76 15.09
CA ASP A 34 40.57 8.76 14.04
C ASP A 34 41.83 8.46 13.21
N PHE A 35 42.84 7.85 13.81
CA PHE A 35 44.05 7.42 13.10
C PHE A 35 43.73 6.33 12.07
N PHE A 36 42.89 5.35 12.44
CA PHE A 36 42.50 4.27 11.55
C PHE A 36 41.54 4.74 10.45
N ILE A 37 40.66 5.71 10.76
CA ILE A 37 39.79 6.36 9.76
C ILE A 37 40.65 7.10 8.72
N LYS A 38 41.61 7.92 9.14
CA LYS A 38 42.53 8.62 8.22
C LYS A 38 43.38 7.65 7.39
N LYS A 39 43.81 6.53 7.96
CA LYS A 39 44.60 5.52 7.24
C LYS A 39 43.75 4.74 6.24
N SER A 40 42.48 4.45 6.55
CA SER A 40 41.55 3.80 5.61
C SER A 40 41.30 4.68 4.40
N MET A 41 41.18 6.00 4.62
CA MET A 41 41.05 6.98 3.55
C MET A 41 42.28 6.98 2.64
N LYS A 42 43.52 6.95 3.18
CA LYS A 42 44.74 6.97 2.35
C LYS A 42 44.96 5.70 1.51
N THR A 43 44.63 4.52 2.00
CA THR A 43 44.79 3.25 1.23
C THR A 43 43.73 3.03 0.15
N ALA A 44 42.71 3.90 0.04
CA ALA A 44 41.67 3.81 -0.98
C ALA A 44 41.97 4.62 -2.26
N PHE A 45 43.08 5.37 -2.32
CA PHE A 45 43.41 6.23 -3.47
C PHE A 45 44.44 5.59 -4.41
N SER A 46 43.96 4.73 -5.31
CA SER A 46 44.60 4.48 -6.60
C SER A 46 43.81 5.26 -7.65
N MET A 47 44.32 6.43 -8.04
CA MET A 47 43.71 7.32 -9.03
C MET A 47 43.88 6.76 -10.45
N GLY A 48 42.80 6.24 -11.03
CA GLY A 48 42.67 5.99 -12.46
C GLY A 48 41.80 7.05 -13.13
N SER A 49 42.08 7.36 -14.40
CA SER A 49 41.30 8.30 -15.21
C SER A 49 39.81 7.91 -15.25
N SER A 50 38.93 8.86 -14.92
CA SER A 50 37.49 8.70 -14.90
C SER A 50 36.93 8.39 -16.28
N ASN A 51 36.22 7.27 -16.43
CA ASN A 51 35.30 7.08 -17.55
C ASN A 51 33.89 7.30 -16.98
N GLU A 52 33.29 8.45 -17.29
CA GLU A 52 31.94 8.86 -16.85
C GLU A 52 30.91 7.77 -17.13
N ASN A 53 31.07 7.04 -18.24
CA ASN A 53 30.18 5.93 -18.61
C ASN A 53 30.15 4.80 -17.58
N PHE A 54 31.27 4.50 -16.91
CA PHE A 54 31.27 3.48 -15.86
C PHE A 54 30.58 3.98 -14.60
N VAL A 55 30.74 5.26 -14.26
CA VAL A 55 30.02 5.86 -13.14
C VAL A 55 28.51 5.83 -13.41
N LEU A 56 28.07 6.27 -14.58
CA LEU A 56 26.67 6.24 -14.98
C LEU A 56 26.08 4.82 -14.96
N ALA A 57 26.73 3.87 -15.66
CA ALA A 57 26.28 2.48 -15.71
C ALA A 57 26.16 1.86 -14.31
N SER A 58 27.02 2.29 -13.39
CA SER A 58 27.05 1.79 -12.03
C SER A 58 25.98 2.41 -11.13
N TYR A 59 25.50 3.64 -11.40
CA TYR A 59 24.26 4.18 -10.82
C TYR A 59 23.04 3.45 -11.36
N GLU A 60 22.95 3.25 -12.67
CA GLU A 60 21.85 2.53 -13.32
C GLU A 60 21.72 1.09 -12.79
N ALA A 61 22.83 0.37 -12.69
CA ALA A 61 22.85 -0.96 -12.09
C ALA A 61 22.49 -0.94 -10.59
N SER A 62 22.94 0.07 -9.83
CA SER A 62 22.56 0.21 -8.41
C SER A 62 21.07 0.49 -8.25
N LYS A 63 20.47 1.27 -9.15
CA LYS A 63 19.03 1.55 -9.20
C LYS A 63 18.24 0.27 -9.42
N LEU A 64 18.63 -0.54 -10.42
CA LEU A 64 18.01 -1.84 -10.67
C LEU A 64 18.10 -2.76 -9.45
N ILE A 65 19.28 -2.82 -8.80
CA ILE A 65 19.47 -3.62 -7.57
C ILE A 65 18.57 -3.12 -6.43
N ALA A 66 18.38 -1.81 -6.29
CA ALA A 66 17.48 -1.23 -5.29
C ALA A 66 16.01 -1.59 -5.56
N GLU A 67 15.60 -1.63 -6.82
CA GLU A 67 14.21 -1.95 -7.22
C GLU A 67 13.88 -3.45 -7.12
N THR A 68 14.84 -4.31 -7.49
CA THR A 68 14.66 -5.77 -7.58
C THR A 68 15.18 -6.52 -6.35
N GLY A 69 16.05 -5.90 -5.55
CA GLY A 69 16.68 -6.55 -4.42
C GLY A 69 17.73 -7.62 -4.79
N GLU A 70 18.15 -7.69 -6.05
CA GLU A 70 19.08 -8.73 -6.53
C GLU A 70 20.55 -8.40 -6.22
N ARG A 71 21.28 -9.37 -5.64
CA ARG A 71 22.71 -9.23 -5.33
C ARG A 71 23.63 -9.95 -6.33
N LEU A 72 23.07 -10.70 -7.28
CA LEU A 72 23.81 -11.59 -8.17
C LEU A 72 24.06 -11.01 -9.57
N ILE A 73 23.62 -9.77 -9.85
CA ILE A 73 23.75 -9.15 -11.16
C ILE A 73 25.22 -9.06 -11.61
N LEU A 74 26.11 -8.54 -10.76
CA LEU A 74 27.54 -8.43 -11.10
C LEU A 74 28.25 -9.80 -11.23
N PRO A 75 28.11 -10.75 -10.27
CA PRO A 75 28.65 -12.10 -10.44
C PRO A 75 28.17 -12.78 -11.73
N ALA A 76 26.87 -12.68 -12.07
CA ALA A 76 26.31 -13.26 -13.28
C ALA A 76 26.87 -12.60 -14.54
N LEU A 77 26.94 -11.26 -14.59
CA LEU A 77 27.52 -10.54 -15.72
C LEU A 77 29.00 -10.87 -15.93
N ASN A 78 29.77 -11.04 -14.85
CA ASN A 78 31.17 -11.47 -14.94
C ASN A 78 31.32 -12.89 -15.52
N ILE A 79 30.45 -13.84 -15.11
CA ILE A 79 30.44 -15.21 -15.66
C ILE A 79 30.05 -15.19 -17.15
N ILE A 80 28.99 -14.46 -17.51
CA ILE A 80 28.50 -14.38 -18.90
C ILE A 80 29.57 -13.76 -19.81
N THR A 81 30.14 -12.63 -19.41
CA THR A 81 31.11 -11.90 -20.23
C THR A 81 32.45 -12.63 -20.33
N SER A 82 32.89 -13.32 -19.27
CA SER A 82 34.09 -14.16 -19.31
C SER A 82 33.92 -15.37 -20.24
N ARG A 83 32.73 -16.00 -20.28
CA ARG A 83 32.41 -17.15 -21.13
C ARG A 83 32.17 -16.79 -22.60
N ILE A 84 31.49 -15.68 -22.89
CA ILE A 84 31.11 -15.29 -24.26
C ILE A 84 32.22 -14.49 -24.96
N TYR A 85 32.86 -13.55 -24.27
CA TYR A 85 33.79 -12.59 -24.89
C TYR A 85 35.27 -12.85 -24.56
N GLY A 86 35.58 -13.98 -23.92
CA GLY A 86 36.95 -14.42 -23.66
C GLY A 86 37.78 -13.42 -22.86
N GLY A 87 37.48 -13.26 -21.56
CA GLY A 87 38.31 -12.60 -20.53
C GLY A 87 38.57 -11.09 -20.69
N LYS A 88 38.96 -10.59 -21.87
CA LYS A 88 39.37 -9.20 -22.11
C LYS A 88 38.25 -8.18 -21.85
N LYS A 89 37.01 -8.47 -22.27
CA LYS A 89 35.83 -7.62 -21.94
C LYS A 89 35.33 -7.85 -20.50
N GLY A 90 35.58 -9.02 -19.92
CA GLY A 90 35.28 -9.29 -18.49
C GLY A 90 36.13 -8.42 -17.55
N ASN A 91 37.40 -8.17 -17.88
CA ASN A 91 38.26 -7.28 -17.10
C ASN A 91 37.79 -5.81 -17.10
N GLN A 92 37.15 -5.36 -18.18
CA GLN A 92 36.51 -4.03 -18.21
C GLN A 92 35.29 -3.98 -17.29
N LEU A 93 34.56 -5.08 -17.12
CA LEU A 93 33.44 -5.13 -16.17
C LEU A 93 33.90 -5.03 -14.70
N GLY A 94 35.09 -5.53 -14.38
CA GLY A 94 35.68 -5.36 -13.04
C GLY A 94 35.93 -3.90 -12.66
N SER A 95 36.00 -2.99 -13.64
CA SER A 95 36.08 -1.54 -13.37
C SER A 95 34.76 -0.94 -12.90
N LEU A 96 33.62 -1.62 -13.14
CA LEU A 96 32.31 -1.17 -12.73
C LEU A 96 32.12 -1.33 -11.21
N SER A 97 32.07 -0.22 -10.48
CA SER A 97 31.99 -0.21 -9.02
C SER A 97 30.64 -0.74 -8.50
N LEU A 98 30.48 -2.05 -8.34
CA LEU A 98 29.22 -2.65 -7.85
C LEU A 98 29.40 -3.45 -6.55
N SER A 99 30.37 -3.07 -5.71
CA SER A 99 30.47 -3.63 -4.36
C SER A 99 29.20 -3.32 -3.56
N ASN A 100 28.85 -4.17 -2.58
CA ASN A 100 27.67 -3.97 -1.73
C ASN A 100 27.65 -2.57 -1.08
N ASN A 101 28.81 -2.07 -0.65
CA ASN A 101 28.93 -0.75 -0.06
C ASN A 101 28.72 0.34 -1.10
N THR A 102 29.25 0.18 -2.31
CA THR A 102 29.07 1.15 -3.39
C THR A 102 27.61 1.23 -3.82
N VAL A 103 26.96 0.07 -4.03
CA VAL A 103 25.53 0.02 -4.35
C VAL A 103 24.73 0.71 -3.25
N LYS A 104 24.99 0.38 -1.97
CA LYS A 104 24.33 1.05 -0.84
C LYS A 104 24.50 2.56 -0.88
N CYS A 105 25.73 3.06 -1.01
CA CYS A 105 26.00 4.49 -1.05
C CYS A 105 25.28 5.17 -2.22
N ARG A 106 25.28 4.57 -3.42
CA ARG A 106 24.56 5.12 -4.57
C ARG A 106 23.06 5.12 -4.39
N THR A 107 22.51 4.06 -3.80
CA THR A 107 21.09 3.99 -3.42
C THR A 107 20.74 5.13 -2.45
N GLU A 108 21.56 5.34 -1.41
CA GLU A 108 21.35 6.43 -0.44
C GLU A 108 21.45 7.82 -1.11
N GLU A 109 22.41 8.02 -2.01
CA GLU A 109 22.57 9.27 -2.75
C GLU A 109 21.40 9.55 -3.72
N MET A 110 20.97 8.55 -4.49
CA MET A 110 19.81 8.67 -5.37
C MET A 110 18.53 8.95 -4.57
N ALA A 111 18.33 8.25 -3.46
CA ALA A 111 17.19 8.48 -2.58
C ALA A 111 17.21 9.89 -1.97
N LYS A 112 18.39 10.39 -1.59
CA LYS A 112 18.54 11.76 -1.07
C LYS A 112 18.24 12.81 -2.14
N ASN A 113 18.72 12.61 -3.37
CA ASN A 113 18.42 13.51 -4.48
C ASN A 113 16.91 13.58 -4.80
N ILE A 114 16.23 12.42 -4.79
CA ILE A 114 14.78 12.35 -4.94
C ILE A 114 14.08 13.10 -3.81
N GLU A 115 14.51 12.90 -2.57
CA GLU A 115 13.96 13.59 -1.39
C GLU A 115 14.14 15.11 -1.50
N GLU A 116 15.34 15.59 -1.81
CA GLU A 116 15.64 17.02 -1.98
C GLU A 116 14.80 17.64 -3.10
N THR A 117 14.63 16.91 -4.22
CA THR A 117 13.78 17.34 -5.34
C THR A 117 12.31 17.41 -4.94
N LEU A 118 11.80 16.41 -4.21
CA LEU A 118 10.43 16.41 -3.70
C LEU A 118 10.20 17.59 -2.75
N ILE A 119 11.10 17.81 -1.79
CA ILE A 119 11.01 18.92 -0.84
C ILE A 119 11.06 20.27 -1.57
N HIS A 120 11.91 20.42 -2.58
CA HIS A 120 11.95 21.61 -3.42
C HIS A 120 10.61 21.84 -4.15
N ARG A 121 10.02 20.79 -4.74
CA ARG A 121 8.69 20.85 -5.36
C ARG A 121 7.64 21.33 -4.34
N LEU A 122 7.58 20.71 -3.16
CA LEU A 122 6.60 21.04 -2.13
C LEU A 122 6.72 22.48 -1.60
N LYS A 123 7.95 22.99 -1.43
CA LYS A 123 8.19 24.38 -1.01
C LYS A 123 7.55 25.39 -1.97
N ASN A 124 7.59 25.09 -3.27
CA ASN A 124 7.08 25.93 -4.35
C ASN A 124 5.59 25.72 -4.67
N ARG A 125 4.86 24.89 -3.90
CA ARG A 125 3.40 24.71 -4.06
C ARG A 125 2.62 25.49 -3.01
N GLN A 126 1.37 25.79 -3.32
CA GLN A 126 0.48 26.54 -2.43
C GLN A 126 -0.07 25.63 -1.33
N PHE A 127 -0.45 24.40 -1.69
CA PHE A 127 -0.96 23.41 -0.75
C PHE A 127 -0.69 21.96 -1.19
N PHE A 128 -0.73 21.05 -0.23
CA PHE A 128 -0.59 19.60 -0.44
C PHE A 128 -1.42 18.82 0.58
N ALA A 129 -1.62 17.53 0.35
CA ALA A 129 -2.22 16.62 1.31
C ALA A 129 -1.28 15.48 1.67
N LEU A 130 -1.44 14.96 2.89
CA LEU A 130 -0.68 13.83 3.41
C LEU A 130 -1.58 12.62 3.56
N GLN A 131 -0.99 11.45 3.38
CA GLN A 131 -1.58 10.16 3.72
C GLN A 131 -0.60 9.41 4.60
N VAL A 132 -1.08 8.87 5.71
CA VAL A 132 -0.26 8.21 6.71
C VAL A 132 -0.88 6.88 7.09
N ASP A 133 -0.06 5.85 7.17
CA ASP A 133 -0.49 4.50 7.50
C ASP A 133 0.67 3.74 8.17
N GLU A 134 0.31 2.83 9.07
CA GLU A 134 1.23 1.98 9.81
C GLU A 134 1.27 0.58 9.19
N SER A 135 2.46 0.03 9.00
CA SER A 135 2.60 -1.37 8.60
C SER A 135 3.75 -2.06 9.33
N THR A 136 3.55 -3.32 9.69
CA THR A 136 4.54 -4.16 10.37
C THR A 136 5.32 -4.99 9.36
N ASP A 137 6.64 -4.85 9.33
CA ASP A 137 7.49 -5.63 8.42
C ASP A 137 7.75 -7.06 8.93
N ILE A 138 8.52 -7.85 8.16
CA ILE A 138 8.84 -9.26 8.50
C ILE A 138 9.66 -9.43 9.79
N ALA A 139 10.21 -8.34 10.33
CA ALA A 139 10.94 -8.33 11.60
C ALA A 139 10.08 -7.79 12.74
N ASP A 140 8.75 -7.78 12.58
CA ASP A 140 7.74 -7.25 13.51
C ASP A 140 8.00 -5.78 13.90
N THR A 141 8.72 -5.04 13.05
CA THR A 141 8.97 -3.62 13.26
C THR A 141 7.84 -2.84 12.62
N ALA A 142 7.13 -2.03 13.41
CA ALA A 142 6.15 -1.08 12.89
C ALA A 142 6.87 0.05 12.14
N ASN A 143 6.40 0.36 10.94
CA ASN A 143 6.91 1.44 10.12
C ASN A 143 5.76 2.38 9.76
N LEU A 144 5.94 3.67 10.02
CA LEU A 144 5.06 4.73 9.61
C LEU A 144 5.44 5.17 8.19
N LYS A 145 4.49 5.03 7.26
CA LYS A 145 4.64 5.49 5.88
C LYS A 145 3.87 6.79 5.71
N CYS A 146 4.50 7.78 5.10
CA CYS A 146 3.86 9.03 4.74
C CYS A 146 4.00 9.26 3.24
N PHE A 147 2.87 9.41 2.56
CA PHE A 147 2.80 9.85 1.18
C PHE A 147 2.30 11.29 1.12
N VAL A 148 2.77 12.02 0.12
CA VAL A 148 2.32 13.39 -0.17
C VAL A 148 1.63 13.43 -1.53
N ARG A 149 0.55 14.21 -1.62
CA ARG A 149 -0.18 14.50 -2.85
C ARG A 149 -0.16 16.00 -3.10
N TYR A 150 0.28 16.37 -4.29
CA TYR A 150 0.55 17.76 -4.67
C TYR A 150 0.34 17.96 -6.17
N ASP A 151 0.10 19.19 -6.60
CA ASP A 151 0.03 19.56 -8.01
C ASP A 151 1.43 19.79 -8.59
N TYR A 152 1.67 19.31 -9.81
CA TYR A 152 2.91 19.51 -10.54
C TYR A 152 2.65 19.37 -12.04
N GLU A 153 3.06 20.36 -12.84
CA GLU A 153 2.87 20.37 -14.30
C GLU A 153 1.42 20.05 -14.71
N SER A 154 0.45 20.79 -14.14
CA SER A 154 -0.99 20.65 -14.40
C SER A 154 -1.58 19.25 -14.14
N SER A 155 -0.89 18.45 -13.32
CA SER A 155 -1.33 17.11 -12.92
C SER A 155 -1.12 16.89 -11.42
N ILE A 156 -1.79 15.89 -10.88
CA ILE A 156 -1.60 15.49 -9.49
C ILE A 156 -0.55 14.38 -9.38
N GLN A 157 0.48 14.66 -8.58
CA GLN A 157 1.53 13.71 -8.25
C GLN A 157 1.35 13.14 -6.84
N LYS A 158 1.85 11.93 -6.63
CA LYS A 158 1.76 11.17 -5.37
C LYS A 158 3.07 10.46 -5.12
N ASP A 159 3.83 10.92 -4.13
CA ASP A 159 5.18 10.42 -3.85
C ASP A 159 5.36 10.03 -2.38
N LEU A 160 6.30 9.11 -2.14
CA LEU A 160 6.69 8.74 -0.78
C LEU A 160 7.50 9.87 -0.15
N LEU A 161 6.99 10.43 0.94
CA LEU A 161 7.70 11.43 1.72
C LEU A 161 8.75 10.77 2.61
N PHE A 162 8.31 9.82 3.45
CA PHE A 162 9.21 9.01 4.28
C PHE A 162 8.59 7.65 4.65
N CYS A 163 9.45 6.71 5.05
CA CYS A 163 9.07 5.43 5.64
C CYS A 163 9.99 5.18 6.84
N LYS A 164 9.53 5.49 8.05
CA LYS A 164 10.35 5.50 9.26
C LYS A 164 9.86 4.48 10.29
N PRO A 165 10.76 3.84 11.06
CA PRO A 165 10.35 2.95 12.13
C PRO A 165 9.56 3.73 13.18
N LEU A 166 8.50 3.12 13.70
CA LEU A 166 7.63 3.67 14.72
C LEU A 166 7.79 2.83 16.00
N PRO A 167 8.53 3.32 17.01
CA PRO A 167 8.80 2.56 18.23
C PRO A 167 7.53 2.25 19.04
N THR A 168 6.60 3.22 19.14
CA THR A 168 5.32 3.06 19.81
C THR A 168 4.16 3.61 18.99
N ARG A 169 2.95 3.08 19.22
CA ARG A 169 1.72 3.49 18.52
C ARG A 169 1.08 4.78 19.07
N THR A 170 1.88 5.66 19.70
CA THR A 170 1.32 6.87 20.30
C THR A 170 1.13 7.97 19.26
N ALA A 171 0.01 8.71 19.36
CA ALA A 171 -0.24 9.88 18.52
C ALA A 171 0.90 10.91 18.60
N VAL A 172 1.63 10.92 19.73
CA VAL A 172 2.77 11.82 19.97
C VAL A 172 3.95 11.51 19.06
N GLU A 173 4.31 10.23 18.93
CA GLU A 173 5.41 9.83 18.06
C GLU A 173 5.06 10.03 16.59
N ILE A 174 3.83 9.70 16.22
CA ILE A 174 3.31 9.96 14.87
C ILE A 174 3.38 11.47 14.58
N PHE A 175 2.93 12.32 15.50
CA PHE A 175 3.04 13.77 15.33
C PHE A 175 4.49 14.23 15.18
N LYS A 176 5.41 13.76 16.03
CA LYS A 176 6.84 14.14 15.93
C LYS A 176 7.42 13.81 14.54
N LEU A 177 7.09 12.65 13.98
CA LEU A 177 7.59 12.24 12.68
C LEU A 177 7.03 13.07 11.52
N ILE A 178 5.77 13.51 11.61
CA ILE A 178 5.11 14.27 10.54
C ILE A 178 5.28 15.79 10.75
N ASN A 179 5.51 16.27 11.97
CA ASN A 179 5.57 17.71 12.28
C ASN A 179 6.67 18.43 11.50
N ASP A 180 7.82 17.80 11.31
CA ASP A 180 8.90 18.34 10.47
C ASP A 180 8.48 18.52 9.00
N CYS A 181 7.42 17.83 8.58
CA CYS A 181 6.85 17.85 7.24
C CYS A 181 5.55 18.66 7.12
N ILE A 182 4.79 18.82 8.21
CA ILE A 182 3.53 19.57 8.22
C ILE A 182 3.86 21.06 8.16
N MET A 183 3.86 21.59 6.95
CA MET A 183 3.86 23.03 6.72
C MET A 183 2.45 23.59 6.90
N LYS A 184 2.32 24.91 7.08
CA LYS A 184 1.02 25.64 7.03
C LYS A 184 0.21 25.41 5.74
N LYS A 185 0.84 24.81 4.73
CA LYS A 185 0.29 24.48 3.41
C LYS A 185 -0.43 23.12 3.35
N CYS A 186 -0.41 22.33 4.42
CA CYS A 186 -1.11 21.05 4.46
C CYS A 186 -2.63 21.27 4.55
N VAL A 187 -3.39 20.84 3.55
CA VAL A 187 -4.86 21.01 3.48
C VAL A 187 -5.64 19.73 3.73
N GLY A 188 -4.95 18.59 3.74
CA GLY A 188 -5.60 17.29 3.92
C GLY A 188 -4.70 16.29 4.62
N LEU A 189 -5.27 15.52 5.54
CA LEU A 189 -4.64 14.34 6.12
C LEU A 189 -5.57 13.15 5.95
N SER A 190 -5.07 12.08 5.36
CA SER A 190 -5.74 10.78 5.40
C SER A 190 -4.96 9.80 6.25
N CYS A 191 -5.64 9.09 7.13
CA CYS A 191 -5.05 8.04 7.92
C CYS A 191 -6.09 7.04 8.39
N ASP A 192 -5.61 5.99 9.03
CA ASP A 192 -6.41 4.84 9.41
C ASP A 192 -7.39 5.14 10.54
N GLY A 193 -8.60 4.60 10.35
CA GLY A 193 -9.69 4.63 11.32
C GLY A 193 -10.84 5.55 10.91
N PRO A 194 -12.09 5.16 11.21
CA PRO A 194 -13.26 6.00 10.99
C PRO A 194 -13.27 7.21 11.93
N GLN A 195 -13.95 8.29 11.50
CA GLN A 195 -14.25 9.43 12.37
C GLN A 195 -15.02 8.99 13.63
N GLY A 196 -14.69 9.59 14.78
CA GLY A 196 -15.47 9.43 16.02
C GLY A 196 -15.10 8.26 16.93
N LYS A 197 -14.20 7.35 16.51
CA LYS A 197 -13.71 6.27 17.39
C LYS A 197 -12.28 6.55 17.88
N ALA A 198 -11.96 6.03 19.07
CA ALA A 198 -10.72 6.31 19.79
C ALA A 198 -9.50 5.67 19.09
N GLY A 199 -9.00 6.33 18.05
CA GLY A 199 -7.76 6.00 17.35
C GLY A 199 -6.63 6.99 17.65
N SER A 200 -5.40 6.59 17.34
CA SER A 200 -4.23 7.48 17.37
C SER A 200 -4.42 8.69 16.45
N CYS A 201 -5.06 8.51 15.30
CA CYS A 201 -5.43 9.56 14.36
C CYS A 201 -6.40 10.60 14.93
N THR A 202 -7.46 10.19 15.62
CA THR A 202 -8.43 11.11 16.24
C THR A 202 -7.74 12.05 17.24
N ARG A 203 -6.71 11.55 17.95
CA ARG A 203 -5.90 12.36 18.88
C ARG A 203 -4.85 13.23 18.17
N LEU A 204 -4.48 12.89 16.95
CA LEU A 204 -3.49 13.59 16.13
C LEU A 204 -4.08 14.84 15.47
N VAL A 205 -5.35 14.81 15.07
CA VAL A 205 -6.01 15.90 14.33
C VAL A 205 -5.92 17.27 15.03
N PRO A 206 -6.19 17.41 16.35
CA PRO A 206 -6.07 18.70 17.03
C PRO A 206 -4.66 19.28 16.95
N TRP A 207 -3.63 18.44 17.04
CA TRP A 207 -2.23 18.88 16.98
C TRP A 207 -1.83 19.30 15.58
N ILE A 208 -2.31 18.59 14.56
CA ILE A 208 -2.09 18.98 13.16
C ILE A 208 -2.79 20.31 12.86
N ARG A 209 -4.03 20.51 13.32
CA ARG A 209 -4.75 21.78 13.16
C ARG A 209 -4.07 22.96 13.84
N ALA A 210 -3.32 22.73 14.92
CA ALA A 210 -2.53 23.78 15.56
C ALA A 210 -1.37 24.28 14.66
N VAL A 211 -0.83 23.43 13.78
CA VAL A 211 0.25 23.77 12.84
C VAL A 211 -0.29 24.18 11.46
N ALA A 212 -1.34 23.52 11.00
CA ALA A 212 -2.01 23.72 9.71
C ALA A 212 -3.54 23.83 9.93
N PRO A 213 -4.08 25.03 10.20
CA PRO A 213 -5.49 25.24 10.53
C PRO A 213 -6.46 24.79 9.43
N ASP A 214 -6.04 24.92 8.18
CA ASP A 214 -6.82 24.54 6.99
C ASP A 214 -6.83 23.02 6.71
N CYS A 215 -6.13 22.22 7.54
CA CYS A 215 -6.02 20.79 7.33
C CYS A 215 -7.32 20.07 7.69
N VAL A 216 -7.92 19.42 6.69
CA VAL A 216 -9.09 18.56 6.86
C VAL A 216 -8.65 17.11 7.03
N TRP A 217 -9.17 16.44 8.05
CA TRP A 217 -8.98 15.00 8.21
C TRP A 217 -10.02 14.23 7.38
N VAL A 218 -9.53 13.41 6.46
CA VAL A 218 -10.34 12.54 5.61
C VAL A 218 -10.02 11.07 5.94
N PRO A 219 -10.90 10.36 6.65
CA PRO A 219 -10.72 8.94 6.94
C PRO A 219 -10.46 8.12 5.68
N CYS A 220 -9.62 7.11 5.79
CA CYS A 220 -9.44 6.17 4.68
C CYS A 220 -10.75 5.44 4.40
N SER A 221 -11.32 5.61 3.20
CA SER A 221 -12.60 5.02 2.82
C SER A 221 -12.57 3.48 2.76
N ILE A 222 -11.40 2.88 2.54
CA ILE A 222 -11.21 1.41 2.58
C ILE A 222 -11.27 0.91 4.02
N HIS A 223 -10.57 1.57 4.95
CA HIS A 223 -10.65 1.24 6.37
C HIS A 223 -12.02 1.56 6.95
N THR A 224 -12.62 2.69 6.57
CA THR A 224 -13.99 3.05 6.97
C THR A 224 -15.01 2.02 6.50
N SER A 225 -14.93 1.55 5.25
CA SER A 225 -15.84 0.50 4.77
C SER A 225 -15.63 -0.82 5.50
N ALA A 226 -14.37 -1.27 5.64
CA ALA A 226 -14.02 -2.47 6.40
C ALA A 226 -14.58 -2.41 7.83
N TYR A 227 -14.46 -1.23 8.46
CA TYR A 227 -14.96 -0.99 9.79
C TYR A 227 -16.49 -0.98 9.84
N ALA A 228 -17.15 -0.23 8.95
CA ALA A 228 -18.61 -0.19 8.84
C ALA A 228 -19.22 -1.60 8.76
N ILE A 229 -18.59 -2.49 7.98
CA ILE A 229 -19.01 -3.89 7.83
C ILE A 229 -18.75 -4.71 9.09
N THR A 230 -17.56 -4.58 9.69
CA THR A 230 -17.12 -5.43 10.82
C THR A 230 -18.00 -5.24 12.07
N PHE A 231 -18.57 -4.05 12.25
CA PHE A 231 -19.42 -3.74 13.40
C PHE A 231 -20.90 -4.04 13.17
N VAL A 232 -21.30 -4.49 11.98
CA VAL A 232 -22.67 -4.95 11.75
C VAL A 232 -22.85 -6.31 12.43
N PRO A 233 -23.83 -6.44 13.34
CA PRO A 233 -24.17 -7.73 13.91
C PRO A 233 -24.64 -8.67 12.80
N MET A 234 -23.91 -9.77 12.60
CA MET A 234 -24.35 -10.82 11.70
C MET A 234 -25.32 -11.74 12.43
N PRO A 235 -26.51 -12.00 11.89
CA PRO A 235 -27.48 -12.91 12.50
C PRO A 235 -26.87 -14.27 12.79
N SER A 236 -27.24 -14.87 13.92
CA SER A 236 -26.63 -16.10 14.44
C SER A 236 -26.66 -17.26 13.43
N LEU A 237 -27.70 -17.33 12.61
CA LEU A 237 -27.86 -18.32 11.55
C LEU A 237 -26.80 -18.21 10.44
N LEU A 238 -26.44 -16.97 10.06
CA LEU A 238 -25.42 -16.70 9.05
C LEU A 238 -24.01 -16.80 9.65
N SER A 239 -23.82 -16.27 10.86
CA SER A 239 -22.54 -16.32 11.58
C SER A 239 -22.11 -17.76 11.88
N SER A 240 -23.03 -18.61 12.34
CA SER A 240 -22.76 -20.04 12.55
C SER A 240 -22.37 -20.76 11.26
N THR A 241 -23.09 -20.50 10.16
CA THR A 241 -22.76 -21.05 8.83
C THR A 241 -21.36 -20.62 8.39
N LEU A 242 -21.01 -19.34 8.54
CA LEU A 242 -19.67 -18.84 8.23
C LEU A 242 -18.58 -19.54 9.05
N GLN A 243 -18.81 -19.74 10.35
CA GLN A 243 -17.89 -20.45 11.23
C GLN A 243 -17.73 -21.93 10.83
N GLU A 244 -18.81 -22.61 10.42
CA GLU A 244 -18.76 -23.98 9.89
C GLU A 244 -17.89 -24.05 8.63
N CYS A 245 -18.07 -23.14 7.67
CA CYS A 245 -17.23 -23.04 6.48
C CYS A 245 -15.75 -22.86 6.82
N VAL A 246 -15.43 -21.96 7.75
CA VAL A 246 -14.05 -21.73 8.20
C VAL A 246 -13.45 -22.98 8.85
N LYS A 247 -14.24 -23.75 9.62
CA LYS A 247 -13.79 -25.02 10.22
C LYS A 247 -13.43 -26.06 9.17
N PHE A 248 -14.26 -26.25 8.13
CA PHE A 248 -13.96 -27.17 7.02
C PHE A 248 -12.62 -26.83 6.37
N ILE A 249 -12.44 -25.54 6.06
CA ILE A 249 -11.25 -25.07 5.35
C ILE A 249 -10.02 -25.21 6.23
N ASN A 250 -10.10 -24.79 7.49
CA ASN A 250 -8.99 -24.91 8.42
C ASN A 250 -8.60 -26.37 8.62
N TYR A 251 -9.54 -27.31 8.74
CA TYR A 251 -9.21 -28.72 8.89
C TYR A 251 -8.38 -29.28 7.74
N ILE A 252 -8.72 -28.92 6.50
CA ILE A 252 -7.98 -29.35 5.30
C ILE A 252 -6.65 -28.61 5.21
N LYS A 253 -6.62 -27.30 5.46
CA LYS A 253 -5.46 -26.44 5.18
C LYS A 253 -4.45 -26.31 6.31
N SER A 254 -4.86 -26.40 7.56
CA SER A 254 -3.96 -26.26 8.72
C SER A 254 -3.06 -27.48 8.90
N HIS A 255 -3.47 -28.64 8.37
CA HIS A 255 -2.71 -29.88 8.45
C HIS A 255 -1.99 -30.17 7.13
N PRO A 256 -0.65 -30.16 7.07
CA PRO A 256 0.11 -30.40 5.84
C PRO A 256 -0.17 -31.74 5.16
N LEU A 257 -0.58 -32.76 5.93
CA LEU A 257 -0.98 -34.05 5.39
C LEU A 257 -2.34 -33.95 4.68
N ASN A 258 -3.36 -33.41 5.35
CA ASN A 258 -4.70 -33.21 4.77
C ASN A 258 -4.63 -32.37 3.51
N PHE A 259 -3.83 -31.29 3.54
CA PHE A 259 -3.61 -30.44 2.37
C PHE A 259 -3.06 -31.23 1.18
N ARG A 260 -2.00 -32.03 1.37
CA ARG A 260 -1.41 -32.84 0.30
C ARG A 260 -2.35 -33.91 -0.24
N ILE A 261 -3.09 -34.58 0.64
CA ILE A 261 -4.07 -35.61 0.26
C ILE A 261 -5.21 -34.99 -0.53
N PHE A 262 -5.75 -33.86 -0.05
CA PHE A 262 -6.82 -33.13 -0.73
C PHE A 262 -6.37 -32.67 -2.12
N THR A 263 -5.17 -32.08 -2.25
CA THR A 263 -4.64 -31.68 -3.56
C THR A 263 -4.47 -32.86 -4.51
N ALA A 264 -3.97 -34.00 -4.03
CA ALA A 264 -3.88 -35.20 -4.85
C ALA A 264 -5.26 -35.73 -5.29
N LEU A 265 -6.29 -35.61 -4.44
CA LEU A 265 -7.67 -35.97 -4.76
C LEU A 265 -8.26 -35.03 -5.81
N SER A 266 -8.16 -33.71 -5.60
CA SER A 266 -8.67 -32.69 -6.54
C SER A 266 -8.05 -32.83 -7.93
N ASN A 267 -6.74 -33.09 -8.01
CA ASN A 267 -6.05 -33.30 -9.28
C ASN A 267 -6.54 -34.56 -10.01
N LYS A 268 -6.83 -35.65 -9.28
CA LYS A 268 -7.40 -36.88 -9.86
C LYS A 268 -8.82 -36.68 -10.39
N LEU A 269 -9.59 -35.80 -9.76
CA LEU A 269 -10.97 -35.49 -10.15
C LEU A 269 -11.04 -34.47 -11.30
N GLY A 270 -9.91 -33.90 -11.74
CA GLY A 270 -9.88 -32.88 -12.77
C GLY A 270 -10.55 -31.58 -12.33
N SER A 271 -10.51 -31.28 -11.03
CA SER A 271 -11.15 -30.07 -10.47
C SER A 271 -10.56 -28.80 -11.10
N GLN A 272 -11.37 -27.75 -11.22
CA GLN A 272 -10.91 -26.43 -11.66
C GLN A 272 -9.86 -25.83 -10.71
N HIS A 273 -9.82 -26.33 -9.48
CA HIS A 273 -8.96 -25.82 -8.42
C HIS A 273 -8.22 -26.96 -7.73
N GLU A 274 -6.91 -26.83 -7.57
CA GLU A 274 -6.07 -27.86 -6.93
C GLU A 274 -6.07 -27.76 -5.39
N HIS A 275 -6.54 -26.63 -4.86
CA HIS A 275 -6.47 -26.34 -3.44
C HIS A 275 -7.51 -25.32 -2.99
N LEU A 276 -7.97 -25.48 -1.73
CA LEU A 276 -8.69 -24.46 -0.98
C LEU A 276 -7.79 -23.25 -0.67
N LEU A 277 -8.33 -22.19 -0.08
CA LEU A 277 -7.55 -21.04 0.40
C LEU A 277 -7.57 -21.02 1.94
N LEU A 278 -6.44 -20.73 2.58
CA LEU A 278 -6.37 -20.68 4.05
C LEU A 278 -7.02 -19.39 4.56
N HIS A 279 -7.80 -19.50 5.63
CA HIS A 279 -8.36 -18.35 6.34
C HIS A 279 -7.33 -17.70 7.27
N CYS A 280 -7.03 -16.43 7.05
CA CYS A 280 -6.42 -15.54 8.03
C CYS A 280 -7.46 -14.53 8.49
N GLU A 281 -7.64 -14.36 9.80
CA GLU A 281 -8.70 -13.55 10.42
C GLU A 281 -8.70 -12.07 10.02
N VAL A 282 -7.60 -11.59 9.46
CA VAL A 282 -7.26 -10.16 9.46
C VAL A 282 -7.90 -9.36 8.32
N GLN A 283 -8.42 -9.99 7.25
CA GLN A 283 -8.99 -9.24 6.12
C GLN A 283 -10.19 -9.95 5.49
N TRP A 284 -11.33 -9.26 5.47
CA TRP A 284 -12.57 -9.73 4.85
C TRP A 284 -12.44 -9.96 3.33
N LEU A 285 -11.46 -9.34 2.67
CA LEU A 285 -11.04 -9.64 1.29
C LEU A 285 -10.73 -11.14 1.07
N LEU A 286 -10.24 -11.82 2.10
CA LEU A 286 -9.97 -13.26 2.04
C LEU A 286 -11.24 -14.10 2.17
N LYS A 287 -12.25 -13.64 2.90
CA LYS A 287 -13.47 -14.41 3.19
C LYS A 287 -14.25 -14.78 1.92
N ARG A 288 -14.34 -13.87 0.95
CA ARG A 288 -14.94 -14.16 -0.37
C ARG A 288 -14.25 -15.34 -1.04
N ASN A 289 -12.93 -15.24 -1.25
CA ASN A 289 -12.19 -16.20 -2.06
C ASN A 289 -12.22 -17.59 -1.41
N ILE A 290 -12.18 -17.62 -0.08
CA ILE A 290 -12.29 -18.81 0.76
C ILE A 290 -13.65 -19.49 0.60
N LEU A 291 -14.74 -18.74 0.74
CA LEU A 291 -16.10 -19.29 0.64
C LEU A 291 -16.45 -19.71 -0.79
N LYS A 292 -16.12 -18.88 -1.78
CA LYS A 292 -16.35 -19.20 -3.19
C LYS A 292 -15.61 -20.49 -3.58
N ARG A 293 -14.33 -20.60 -3.21
CA ARG A 293 -13.52 -21.79 -3.48
C ARG A 293 -14.05 -23.03 -2.76
N LEU A 294 -14.53 -22.88 -1.52
CA LEU A 294 -15.16 -23.99 -0.78
C LEU A 294 -16.46 -24.45 -1.48
N PHE A 295 -17.28 -23.51 -1.93
CA PHE A 295 -18.54 -23.81 -2.60
C PHE A 295 -18.33 -24.50 -3.96
N GLU A 296 -17.34 -24.04 -4.74
CA GLU A 296 -16.95 -24.65 -6.01
C GLU A 296 -16.34 -26.05 -5.84
N MET A 297 -15.62 -26.28 -4.74
CA MET A 297 -14.95 -27.56 -4.45
C MET A 297 -15.73 -28.45 -3.46
N LYS A 298 -17.04 -28.22 -3.30
CA LYS A 298 -17.85 -28.87 -2.26
C LYS A 298 -17.86 -30.39 -2.40
N ASP A 299 -17.87 -30.91 -3.62
CA ASP A 299 -17.96 -32.35 -3.90
C ASP A 299 -16.63 -33.03 -3.58
N GLU A 300 -15.51 -32.40 -3.91
CA GLU A 300 -14.17 -32.86 -3.54
C GLU A 300 -13.95 -32.83 -2.02
N VAL A 301 -14.46 -31.79 -1.35
CA VAL A 301 -14.41 -31.68 0.12
C VAL A 301 -15.24 -32.78 0.76
N LEU A 302 -16.44 -33.05 0.27
CA LEU A 302 -17.29 -34.13 0.75
C LEU A 302 -16.60 -35.49 0.57
N LEU A 303 -16.11 -35.78 -0.65
CA LEU A 303 -15.35 -37.00 -0.96
C LEU A 303 -14.11 -37.17 -0.09
N PHE A 304 -13.40 -36.08 0.19
CA PHE A 304 -12.24 -36.10 1.09
C PHE A 304 -12.65 -36.49 2.51
N LEU A 305 -13.72 -35.90 3.04
CA LEU A 305 -14.23 -36.20 4.39
C LEU A 305 -14.78 -37.63 4.49
N GLU A 306 -15.37 -38.16 3.43
CA GLU A 306 -15.86 -39.55 3.39
C GLU A 306 -14.73 -40.58 3.34
N ARG A 307 -13.65 -40.29 2.60
CA ARG A 307 -12.52 -41.22 2.39
C ARG A 307 -11.45 -41.14 3.48
N HIS A 308 -11.39 -40.04 4.22
CA HIS A 308 -10.41 -39.82 5.29
C HIS A 308 -11.05 -39.54 6.67
N PRO A 309 -11.88 -40.46 7.21
CA PRO A 309 -12.37 -40.35 8.57
C PRO A 309 -11.26 -40.75 9.55
N LEU A 310 -10.66 -39.81 10.27
CA LEU A 310 -9.82 -40.12 11.44
C LEU A 310 -10.33 -39.37 12.66
N SER A 311 -10.52 -40.14 13.74
CA SER A 311 -11.12 -39.80 15.04
C SER A 311 -12.52 -39.18 14.95
N ALA A 312 -13.55 -39.97 15.29
CA ALA A 312 -14.95 -39.53 15.47
C ALA A 312 -15.16 -38.42 16.52
N LYS A 313 -14.09 -37.81 17.04
CA LYS A 313 -14.10 -36.68 17.99
C LYS A 313 -14.06 -35.32 17.30
N ASP A 314 -13.67 -35.24 16.03
CA ASP A 314 -13.61 -33.94 15.33
C ASP A 314 -15.02 -33.47 14.94
N VAL A 315 -15.39 -32.29 15.45
CA VAL A 315 -16.74 -31.70 15.32
C VAL A 315 -17.17 -31.56 13.85
N ILE A 316 -16.23 -31.50 12.90
CA ILE A 316 -16.51 -31.33 11.47
C ILE A 316 -17.29 -32.52 10.88
N PHE A 317 -17.09 -33.72 11.41
CA PHE A 317 -17.83 -34.90 10.97
C PHE A 317 -19.30 -34.87 11.42
N THR A 318 -19.67 -34.08 12.43
CA THR A 318 -21.07 -33.93 12.87
C THR A 318 -21.88 -33.05 11.92
N PHE A 319 -21.23 -32.30 11.03
CA PHE A 319 -21.89 -31.42 10.08
C PHE A 319 -21.38 -31.60 8.64
N LYS A 320 -20.70 -32.71 8.30
CA LYS A 320 -20.29 -33.01 6.90
C LYS A 320 -21.48 -33.05 5.94
N ASP A 321 -22.63 -33.52 6.41
CA ASP A 321 -23.85 -33.68 5.61
C ASP A 321 -24.51 -32.32 5.28
N ARG A 322 -24.01 -31.22 5.86
CA ARG A 322 -24.44 -29.85 5.53
C ARG A 322 -24.29 -29.53 4.04
N PHE A 323 -23.32 -30.12 3.34
CA PHE A 323 -23.16 -29.95 1.89
C PHE A 323 -24.35 -30.51 1.08
N HIS A 324 -25.19 -31.37 1.67
CA HIS A 324 -26.43 -31.85 1.06
C HIS A 324 -27.66 -31.03 1.50
N ILE A 325 -27.54 -30.19 2.52
CA ILE A 325 -28.65 -29.43 3.07
C ILE A 325 -28.83 -28.16 2.25
N PHE A 326 -29.93 -28.08 1.52
CA PHE A 326 -30.29 -26.93 0.69
C PHE A 326 -30.23 -25.60 1.48
N ASP A 327 -30.86 -25.55 2.66
CA ASP A 327 -30.85 -24.39 3.54
C ASP A 327 -29.45 -23.91 3.94
N TRP A 328 -28.50 -24.83 4.11
CA TRP A 328 -27.12 -24.49 4.43
C TRP A 328 -26.40 -23.94 3.21
N LEU A 329 -26.54 -24.61 2.06
CA LEU A 329 -25.97 -24.15 0.79
C LEU A 329 -26.48 -22.75 0.40
N THR A 330 -27.77 -22.47 0.64
CA THR A 330 -28.38 -21.14 0.45
C THR A 330 -27.67 -20.07 1.27
N LYS A 331 -27.42 -20.33 2.56
CA LYS A 331 -26.70 -19.38 3.43
C LYS A 331 -25.26 -19.18 2.96
N VAL A 332 -24.58 -20.24 2.52
CA VAL A 332 -23.23 -20.13 1.96
C VAL A 332 -23.22 -19.33 0.67
N ALA A 333 -24.20 -19.55 -0.24
CA ALA A 333 -24.35 -18.78 -1.46
C ALA A 333 -24.56 -17.29 -1.17
N TYR A 334 -25.49 -16.96 -0.26
CA TYR A 334 -25.68 -15.57 0.20
C TYR A 334 -24.39 -14.96 0.77
N LEU A 335 -23.66 -15.69 1.62
CA LEU A 335 -22.39 -15.22 2.18
C LEU A 335 -21.34 -14.99 1.07
N CYS A 336 -21.27 -15.87 0.07
CA CYS A 336 -20.41 -15.68 -1.09
C CYS A 336 -20.75 -14.39 -1.84
N ASP A 337 -22.02 -14.15 -2.11
CA ASP A 337 -22.50 -12.99 -2.88
C ASP A 337 -22.23 -11.68 -2.13
N ILE A 338 -22.58 -11.62 -0.83
CA ILE A 338 -22.33 -10.41 -0.04
C ILE A 338 -20.84 -10.11 0.09
N PHE A 339 -19.99 -11.11 0.37
CA PHE A 339 -18.55 -10.88 0.42
C PHE A 339 -17.95 -10.55 -0.95
N CYS A 340 -18.58 -10.99 -2.06
CA CYS A 340 -18.18 -10.60 -3.41
C CYS A 340 -18.43 -9.10 -3.63
N LEU A 341 -19.64 -8.63 -3.35
CA LEU A 341 -19.99 -7.21 -3.50
C LEU A 341 -19.13 -6.30 -2.64
N LEU A 342 -18.89 -6.68 -1.39
CA LEU A 342 -18.00 -5.93 -0.50
C LEU A 342 -16.58 -5.89 -1.07
N ASN A 343 -16.09 -7.00 -1.63
CA ASN A 343 -14.74 -7.08 -2.19
C ASN A 343 -14.60 -6.21 -3.42
N ASP A 344 -15.62 -6.22 -4.26
CA ASP A 344 -15.68 -5.37 -5.44
C ASP A 344 -15.73 -3.90 -5.04
N LEU A 345 -16.39 -3.53 -3.92
CA LEU A 345 -16.30 -2.17 -3.37
C LEU A 345 -14.86 -1.80 -3.03
N SER A 346 -14.14 -2.62 -2.25
CA SER A 346 -12.74 -2.31 -1.91
C SER A 346 -11.84 -2.21 -3.13
N LEU A 347 -11.92 -3.16 -4.05
CA LEU A 347 -11.15 -3.10 -5.30
C LEU A 347 -11.47 -1.83 -6.10
N ASN A 348 -12.73 -1.43 -6.15
CA ASN A 348 -13.14 -0.18 -6.78
C ASN A 348 -12.59 1.05 -6.05
N LEU A 349 -12.45 1.01 -4.72
CA LEU A 349 -11.87 2.10 -3.92
C LEU A 349 -10.34 2.21 -4.08
N GLN A 350 -9.66 1.13 -4.48
CA GLN A 350 -8.21 1.07 -4.70
C GLN A 350 -7.74 1.73 -6.03
N SER A 351 -8.58 2.52 -6.70
CA SER A 351 -8.21 3.19 -7.94
C SER A 351 -7.20 4.34 -7.74
N THR A 352 -6.27 4.51 -8.67
CA THR A 352 -5.26 5.59 -8.64
C THR A 352 -5.86 6.99 -8.84
N LYS A 353 -7.03 7.11 -9.48
CA LYS A 353 -7.73 8.37 -9.79
C LYS A 353 -9.04 8.54 -8.99
N ILE A 354 -9.07 8.04 -7.75
CA ILE A 354 -10.22 8.20 -6.86
C ILE A 354 -10.21 9.57 -6.16
N ASN A 355 -11.39 10.16 -6.02
CA ASN A 355 -11.66 11.38 -5.26
C ASN A 355 -12.90 11.15 -4.38
N ILE A 356 -13.24 12.11 -3.53
CA ILE A 356 -14.31 11.97 -2.54
C ILE A 356 -15.67 11.68 -3.20
N PHE A 357 -15.99 12.35 -4.30
CA PHE A 357 -17.23 12.12 -5.04
C PHE A 357 -17.34 10.69 -5.60
N LYS A 358 -16.24 10.17 -6.16
CA LYS A 358 -16.18 8.80 -6.68
C LYS A 358 -16.28 7.76 -5.57
N VAL A 359 -15.80 8.06 -4.36
CA VAL A 359 -16.03 7.19 -3.19
C VAL A 359 -17.53 7.10 -2.92
N HIS A 360 -18.20 8.25 -2.73
CA HIS A 360 -19.63 8.27 -2.42
C HIS A 360 -20.47 7.56 -3.48
N GLU A 361 -20.23 7.83 -4.76
CA GLU A 361 -20.93 7.18 -5.86
C GLU A 361 -20.71 5.66 -5.88
N LYS A 362 -19.47 5.21 -5.64
CA LYS A 362 -19.15 3.76 -5.59
C LYS A 362 -19.77 3.07 -4.39
N VAL A 363 -19.75 3.71 -3.23
CA VAL A 363 -20.40 3.22 -2.01
C VAL A 363 -21.90 3.13 -2.25
N GLU A 364 -22.54 4.24 -2.61
CA GLU A 364 -23.98 4.30 -2.86
C GLU A 364 -24.44 3.27 -3.90
N ARG A 365 -23.71 3.13 -5.01
CA ARG A 365 -24.00 2.11 -6.03
C ARG A 365 -23.89 0.69 -5.48
N ASN A 366 -22.86 0.40 -4.69
CA ASN A 366 -22.67 -0.93 -4.10
C ASN A 366 -23.79 -1.28 -3.11
N PHE A 367 -24.20 -0.31 -2.28
CA PHE A 367 -25.30 -0.50 -1.34
C PHE A 367 -26.67 -0.56 -2.04
N LYS A 368 -26.88 0.16 -3.15
CA LYS A 368 -28.05 -0.04 -4.01
C LYS A 368 -28.08 -1.43 -4.64
N SER A 369 -26.93 -2.03 -4.95
CA SER A 369 -26.85 -3.43 -5.38
C SER A 369 -27.23 -4.43 -4.27
N PHE A 370 -27.18 -4.04 -2.99
CA PHE A 370 -27.78 -4.84 -1.91
C PHE A 370 -29.31 -4.81 -1.95
N CYS A 371 -29.94 -3.72 -2.41
CA CYS A 371 -31.38 -3.69 -2.62
C CYS A 371 -31.82 -4.67 -3.74
N THR A 372 -31.00 -4.88 -4.77
CA THR A 372 -31.25 -5.94 -5.77
C THR A 372 -31.00 -7.36 -5.23
N LEU A 373 -30.30 -7.52 -4.10
CA LEU A 373 -30.28 -8.79 -3.34
C LEU A 373 -31.57 -9.00 -2.53
N THR A 374 -32.31 -7.93 -2.23
CA THR A 374 -33.69 -8.03 -1.75
C THR A 374 -34.62 -8.51 -2.87
N GLU A 375 -34.41 -8.11 -4.12
CA GLU A 375 -35.09 -8.70 -5.30
C GLU A 375 -34.68 -10.16 -5.55
N LEU A 376 -33.46 -10.58 -5.13
CA LEU A 376 -33.13 -11.99 -5.08
C LEU A 376 -34.07 -12.74 -4.13
N GLN A 377 -34.69 -12.12 -3.12
CA GLN A 377 -35.74 -12.78 -2.33
C GLN A 377 -36.96 -13.14 -3.18
N GLU A 378 -37.29 -12.38 -4.23
CA GLU A 378 -38.37 -12.75 -5.16
C GLU A 378 -37.92 -13.92 -6.06
N LYS A 379 -36.67 -13.89 -6.54
CA LYS A 379 -36.06 -15.01 -7.28
C LYS A 379 -35.92 -16.28 -6.44
N TYR A 380 -35.68 -16.11 -5.14
CA TYR A 380 -35.53 -17.18 -4.17
C TYR A 380 -36.87 -17.60 -3.55
N ALA A 381 -37.92 -16.78 -3.61
CA ALA A 381 -39.27 -17.14 -3.18
C ALA A 381 -39.93 -18.17 -4.11
N GLU A 382 -39.48 -18.26 -5.37
CA GLU A 382 -39.81 -19.38 -6.26
C GLU A 382 -39.15 -20.70 -5.82
N THR A 383 -38.17 -20.65 -4.91
CA THR A 383 -37.56 -21.82 -4.27
C THR A 383 -37.98 -21.92 -2.80
N ASN A 384 -38.16 -23.12 -2.26
CA ASN A 384 -38.59 -23.36 -0.87
C ASN A 384 -37.55 -22.91 0.18
N ILE A 385 -37.25 -21.62 0.31
CA ILE A 385 -36.36 -21.09 1.36
C ILE A 385 -37.17 -20.84 2.63
N SER A 386 -36.65 -21.31 3.76
CA SER A 386 -37.27 -21.08 5.07
C SER A 386 -37.35 -19.58 5.41
N ASP A 387 -38.50 -19.16 5.95
CA ASP A 387 -38.75 -17.80 6.47
C ASP A 387 -37.64 -17.31 7.42
N ALA A 388 -37.07 -18.22 8.22
CA ALA A 388 -35.99 -17.90 9.14
C ALA A 388 -34.70 -17.46 8.42
N ILE A 389 -34.40 -18.03 7.25
CA ILE A 389 -33.23 -17.66 6.44
C ILE A 389 -33.48 -16.29 5.79
N SER A 390 -34.68 -16.10 5.25
CA SER A 390 -35.09 -14.82 4.64
C SER A 390 -35.01 -13.68 5.65
N ALA A 391 -35.53 -13.87 6.87
CA ALA A 391 -35.44 -12.89 7.95
C ALA A 391 -33.99 -12.58 8.34
N ALA A 392 -33.14 -13.60 8.46
CA ALA A 392 -31.71 -13.40 8.77
C ALA A 392 -30.97 -12.63 7.65
N ILE A 393 -31.31 -12.87 6.38
CA ILE A 393 -30.73 -12.12 5.26
C ILE A 393 -31.17 -10.65 5.32
N GLN A 394 -32.47 -10.38 5.53
CA GLN A 394 -33.01 -9.03 5.62
C GLN A 394 -32.39 -8.23 6.78
N GLU A 395 -32.30 -8.84 7.96
CA GLU A 395 -31.68 -8.22 9.13
C GLU A 395 -30.22 -7.81 8.83
N HIS A 396 -29.45 -8.70 8.20
CA HIS A 396 -28.06 -8.41 7.84
C HIS A 396 -27.94 -7.29 6.79
N LEU A 397 -28.78 -7.30 5.74
CA LEU A 397 -28.76 -6.26 4.69
C LEU A 397 -29.19 -4.88 5.22
N LEU A 398 -30.19 -4.83 6.10
CA LEU A 398 -30.62 -3.60 6.78
C LEU A 398 -29.52 -3.06 7.69
N GLY A 399 -28.83 -3.95 8.42
CA GLY A 399 -27.68 -3.59 9.24
C GLY A 399 -26.52 -2.99 8.43
N LEU A 400 -26.19 -3.61 7.28
CA LEU A 400 -25.17 -3.10 6.35
C LEU A 400 -25.53 -1.73 5.79
N THR A 401 -26.78 -1.54 5.36
CA THR A 401 -27.27 -0.27 4.81
C THR A 401 -27.24 0.84 5.86
N SER A 402 -27.71 0.55 7.07
CA SER A 402 -27.72 1.50 8.19
C SER A 402 -26.30 1.92 8.58
N SER A 403 -25.40 0.95 8.71
CA SER A 403 -23.98 1.21 9.00
C SER A 403 -23.33 2.06 7.90
N SER A 404 -23.59 1.77 6.62
CA SER A 404 -23.07 2.60 5.53
C SER A 404 -23.48 4.07 5.65
N ASN A 405 -24.75 4.33 5.94
CA ASN A 405 -25.27 5.69 6.08
C ASN A 405 -24.68 6.42 7.31
N GLU A 406 -24.31 5.68 8.36
CA GLU A 406 -23.62 6.22 9.54
C GLU A 406 -22.17 6.61 9.23
N TYR A 407 -21.42 5.74 8.55
CA TYR A 407 -19.98 5.94 8.32
C TYR A 407 -19.65 6.75 7.05
N PHE A 408 -20.55 6.79 6.06
CA PHE A 408 -20.41 7.56 4.83
C PHE A 408 -21.51 8.62 4.74
N LEU A 409 -21.28 9.75 5.40
CA LEU A 409 -22.20 10.89 5.34
C LEU A 409 -22.40 11.37 3.89
N PRO A 410 -23.58 11.90 3.53
CA PRO A 410 -23.81 12.53 2.23
C PRO A 410 -22.76 13.61 1.96
N THR A 411 -22.35 13.74 0.70
CA THR A 411 -21.40 14.79 0.34
C THR A 411 -22.02 16.17 0.57
N ASP A 412 -21.23 17.08 1.13
CA ASP A 412 -21.64 18.47 1.37
C ASP A 412 -22.17 19.10 0.06
N ALA A 413 -23.45 19.47 0.07
CA ALA A 413 -24.15 20.07 -1.06
C ALA A 413 -23.41 21.33 -1.55
N SER A 414 -22.74 22.05 -0.65
CA SER A 414 -21.97 23.25 -0.98
C SER A 414 -20.71 23.03 -1.78
N LYS A 415 -20.32 21.77 -1.97
CA LYS A 415 -19.17 21.39 -2.79
C LYS A 415 -19.59 20.71 -4.09
N MET A 416 -20.89 20.51 -4.33
CA MET A 416 -21.41 19.85 -5.54
C MET A 416 -21.07 20.59 -6.81
N TRP A 417 -20.97 21.93 -6.79
CA TRP A 417 -20.54 22.72 -7.94
C TRP A 417 -19.19 22.29 -8.50
N SER A 418 -18.31 21.76 -7.64
CA SER A 418 -17.00 21.27 -8.08
C SER A 418 -17.06 19.95 -8.86
N LYS A 419 -18.15 19.18 -8.75
CA LYS A 419 -18.42 17.93 -9.49
C LYS A 419 -19.38 18.15 -10.65
N ASN A 420 -20.47 18.87 -10.41
CA ASN A 420 -21.63 18.95 -11.25
C ASN A 420 -21.68 20.28 -12.01
N LEU A 421 -20.54 20.73 -12.55
CA LEU A 421 -20.38 22.05 -13.17
C LEU A 421 -21.65 22.43 -13.96
N PHE A 422 -21.97 21.70 -15.02
CA PHE A 422 -23.01 22.11 -15.97
C PHE A 422 -24.45 21.76 -15.56
N THR A 423 -24.69 21.35 -14.31
CA THR A 423 -26.03 20.96 -13.82
C THR A 423 -26.38 21.55 -12.45
N VAL A 424 -25.54 22.42 -11.90
CA VAL A 424 -25.78 23.08 -10.61
C VAL A 424 -26.71 24.28 -10.79
N ASP A 425 -27.70 24.38 -9.90
CA ASP A 425 -28.53 25.56 -9.76
C ASP A 425 -27.68 26.70 -9.18
N THR A 426 -27.34 27.67 -10.03
CA THR A 426 -26.54 28.85 -9.69
C THR A 426 -27.35 29.93 -8.98
N GLU A 427 -28.67 29.79 -8.87
CA GLU A 427 -29.54 30.84 -8.30
C GLU A 427 -29.44 30.93 -6.77
N ASN A 428 -28.79 29.95 -6.11
CA ASN A 428 -28.68 29.90 -4.65
C ASN A 428 -27.24 30.00 -4.13
N GLU A 429 -26.76 31.23 -3.96
CA GLU A 429 -25.39 31.54 -3.52
C GLU A 429 -25.05 30.99 -2.12
N GLU A 430 -26.04 30.95 -1.21
CA GLU A 430 -25.86 30.42 0.15
C GLU A 430 -25.54 28.91 0.14
N ILE A 431 -26.10 28.18 -0.82
CA ILE A 431 -25.82 26.76 -0.99
C ILE A 431 -24.36 26.56 -1.44
N LEU A 432 -23.79 27.44 -2.26
CA LEU A 432 -22.48 27.23 -2.91
C LEU A 432 -21.27 27.61 -2.04
N GLN A 433 -21.46 28.42 -1.00
CA GLN A 433 -20.36 29.01 -0.20
C GLN A 433 -19.30 29.71 -1.09
N LEU A 434 -19.76 30.40 -2.13
CA LEU A 434 -18.96 31.21 -3.05
C LEU A 434 -19.28 32.70 -2.86
N SER A 435 -18.35 33.59 -3.19
CA SER A 435 -18.63 35.02 -3.28
C SER A 435 -19.32 35.36 -4.61
N ALA A 436 -20.03 36.48 -4.68
CA ALA A 436 -20.70 36.94 -5.91
C ALA A 436 -19.76 36.92 -7.14
N SER A 437 -18.53 37.41 -6.99
CA SER A 437 -17.52 37.39 -8.07
C SER A 437 -17.12 35.98 -8.54
N GLU A 438 -17.14 34.99 -7.64
CA GLU A 438 -16.84 33.60 -7.96
C GLU A 438 -18.03 32.93 -8.64
N VAL A 439 -19.26 33.32 -8.30
CA VAL A 439 -20.48 32.88 -8.98
C VAL A 439 -20.49 33.41 -10.42
N ASP A 440 -20.17 34.69 -10.63
CA ASP A 440 -20.03 35.27 -11.98
C ASP A 440 -18.97 34.51 -12.80
N SER A 441 -17.80 34.26 -12.19
CA SER A 441 -16.72 33.48 -12.82
C SER A 441 -17.16 32.05 -13.17
N LEU A 442 -18.04 31.46 -12.35
CA LEU A 442 -18.58 30.11 -12.58
C LEU A 442 -19.56 30.11 -13.75
N ILE A 443 -20.37 31.17 -13.87
CA ILE A 443 -21.29 31.39 -15.01
C ILE A 443 -20.52 31.58 -16.31
N ASP A 444 -19.45 32.38 -16.31
CA ASP A 444 -18.58 32.58 -17.47
C ASP A 444 -17.98 31.25 -17.93
N LEU A 445 -17.46 30.46 -16.98
CA LEU A 445 -16.92 29.13 -17.25
C LEU A 445 -17.98 28.19 -17.88
N PHE A 446 -19.24 28.28 -17.48
CA PHE A 446 -20.32 27.48 -18.09
C PHE A 446 -20.59 27.81 -19.54
N CYS A 447 -20.36 29.06 -19.94
CA CYS A 447 -20.59 29.50 -21.30
C CYS A 447 -19.48 29.03 -22.25
N GLU A 448 -18.36 28.52 -21.73
CA GLU A 448 -17.24 28.03 -22.53
C GLU A 448 -17.42 26.58 -23.01
N THR A 449 -17.71 26.43 -24.30
CA THR A 449 -17.89 25.13 -24.95
C THR A 449 -16.61 24.28 -24.97
N ALA A 450 -15.44 24.92 -25.10
CA ALA A 450 -14.15 24.22 -25.12
C ALA A 450 -13.83 23.56 -23.75
N LEU A 451 -14.12 24.23 -22.64
CA LEU A 451 -13.94 23.67 -21.30
C LEU A 451 -14.91 22.52 -21.02
N LYS A 452 -16.14 22.60 -21.53
CA LYS A 452 -17.11 21.50 -21.45
C LYS A 452 -16.60 20.23 -22.13
N GLU A 453 -16.03 20.33 -23.32
CA GLU A 453 -15.42 19.18 -24.00
C GLU A 453 -14.21 18.61 -23.25
N ASN A 454 -13.43 19.47 -22.59
CA ASN A 454 -12.27 19.05 -21.80
C ASN A 454 -12.68 18.38 -20.48
N PHE A 455 -13.80 18.81 -19.89
CA PHE A 455 -14.33 18.25 -18.64
C PHE A 455 -14.60 16.74 -18.75
N ASP A 456 -15.16 16.29 -19.87
CA ASP A 456 -15.46 14.87 -20.11
C ASP A 456 -14.21 14.02 -20.37
N LYS A 457 -13.11 14.66 -20.80
CA LYS A 457 -11.85 13.98 -21.17
C LYS A 457 -10.88 13.87 -20.00
N LEU A 458 -10.89 14.84 -19.08
CA LEU A 458 -9.93 14.95 -17.98
C LEU A 458 -10.45 14.32 -16.68
N SER A 459 -9.55 14.05 -15.74
CA SER A 459 -9.98 13.77 -14.38
C SER A 459 -10.43 15.08 -13.73
N LEU A 460 -11.38 15.01 -12.78
CA LEU A 460 -11.95 16.20 -12.15
C LEU A 460 -10.91 17.19 -11.62
N ILE A 461 -9.87 16.67 -10.97
CA ILE A 461 -8.80 17.53 -10.42
C ILE A 461 -7.87 18.09 -11.51
N ASP A 462 -7.61 17.33 -12.57
CA ASP A 462 -6.78 17.79 -13.69
C ASP A 462 -7.52 18.85 -14.52
N PHE A 463 -8.85 18.71 -14.67
CA PHE A 463 -9.71 19.74 -15.25
C PHE A 463 -9.57 21.05 -14.46
N TRP A 464 -9.78 21.01 -13.14
CA TRP A 464 -9.65 22.20 -12.32
C TRP A 464 -8.25 22.81 -12.36
N LEU A 465 -7.20 21.99 -12.43
CA LEU A 465 -5.83 22.48 -12.61
C LEU A 465 -5.65 23.19 -13.97
N SER A 466 -6.32 22.72 -15.03
CA SER A 466 -6.27 23.38 -16.35
C SER A 466 -6.94 24.75 -16.36
N CYS A 467 -7.99 24.94 -15.57
CA CYS A 467 -8.70 26.22 -15.44
C CYS A 467 -7.97 27.25 -14.55
N ARG A 468 -6.81 26.92 -13.97
CA ARG A 468 -6.14 27.78 -12.96
C ARG A 468 -5.72 29.15 -13.48
N ASN A 469 -5.37 29.26 -14.76
CA ASN A 469 -4.89 30.52 -15.33
C ASN A 469 -6.01 31.53 -15.55
N GLU A 470 -7.18 31.06 -15.96
CA GLU A 470 -8.35 31.90 -16.29
C GLU A 470 -9.29 32.06 -15.08
N TYR A 471 -9.48 30.99 -14.31
CA TYR A 471 -10.41 30.90 -13.18
C TYR A 471 -9.69 30.52 -11.87
N SER A 472 -8.68 31.31 -11.50
CA SER A 472 -7.73 30.99 -10.41
C SER A 472 -8.41 30.73 -9.06
N HIS A 473 -9.33 31.59 -8.62
CA HIS A 473 -10.01 31.47 -7.33
C HIS A 473 -10.90 30.22 -7.24
N LEU A 474 -11.70 29.96 -8.29
CA LEU A 474 -12.56 28.76 -8.38
C LEU A 474 -11.73 27.47 -8.44
N SER A 475 -10.71 27.47 -9.30
CA SER A 475 -9.75 26.37 -9.43
C SER A 475 -9.09 26.07 -8.08
N GLU A 476 -8.59 27.07 -7.37
CA GLU A 476 -7.95 26.87 -6.07
C GLU A 476 -8.92 26.28 -5.03
N LYS A 477 -10.16 26.76 -4.94
CA LYS A 477 -11.18 26.20 -4.04
C LYS A 477 -11.50 24.73 -4.37
N ALA A 478 -11.71 24.42 -5.65
CA ALA A 478 -12.02 23.06 -6.08
C ALA A 478 -10.84 22.10 -5.89
N VAL A 479 -9.64 22.50 -6.28
CA VAL A 479 -8.43 21.69 -6.12
C VAL A 479 -8.11 21.51 -4.64
N LYS A 480 -8.25 22.53 -3.78
CA LYS A 480 -8.06 22.42 -2.32
C LYS A 480 -9.02 21.40 -1.71
N PHE A 481 -10.28 21.37 -2.14
CA PHE A 481 -11.27 20.38 -1.70
C PHE A 481 -10.96 18.95 -2.20
N LEU A 482 -10.44 18.80 -3.42
CA LEU A 482 -10.14 17.51 -4.05
C LEU A 482 -8.73 16.96 -3.72
N MET A 483 -7.86 17.79 -3.14
CA MET A 483 -6.47 17.47 -2.81
C MET A 483 -6.32 16.33 -1.78
N PRO A 484 -7.11 16.27 -0.68
CA PRO A 484 -6.99 15.21 0.30
C PRO A 484 -7.02 13.80 -0.30
N PHE A 485 -6.21 12.91 0.25
CA PHE A 485 -6.36 11.48 -0.04
C PHE A 485 -7.68 10.99 0.56
N VAL A 486 -8.34 10.07 -0.13
CA VAL A 486 -9.59 9.45 0.33
C VAL A 486 -9.42 7.97 0.68
N THR A 487 -8.26 7.40 0.38
CA THR A 487 -7.87 6.02 0.74
C THR A 487 -6.40 5.98 1.15
N THR A 488 -6.01 4.94 1.90
CA THR A 488 -4.61 4.66 2.24
C THR A 488 -3.94 3.66 1.29
N TYR A 489 -4.55 3.42 0.12
CA TYR A 489 -4.12 2.43 -0.86
C TYR A 489 -2.64 2.57 -1.30
N LYS A 490 -2.11 3.80 -1.38
CA LYS A 490 -0.67 4.00 -1.67
C LYS A 490 0.24 3.43 -0.58
N CYS A 491 -0.17 3.52 0.68
CA CYS A 491 0.55 2.89 1.78
C CYS A 491 0.40 1.37 1.76
N GLU A 492 -0.80 0.86 1.47
CA GLU A 492 -1.06 -0.58 1.33
C GLU A 492 -0.23 -1.20 0.18
N THR A 493 -0.24 -0.59 -1.01
CA THR A 493 0.56 -1.08 -2.16
C THR A 493 2.07 -1.01 -1.89
N SER A 494 2.53 0.00 -1.15
CA SER A 494 3.94 0.07 -0.74
C SER A 494 4.33 -1.05 0.24
N PHE A 495 3.37 -1.67 0.93
CA PHE A 495 3.62 -2.82 1.81
C PHE A 495 4.15 -4.03 1.05
N SER A 496 3.58 -4.35 -0.11
CA SER A 496 4.10 -5.42 -0.96
C SER A 496 5.55 -5.16 -1.39
N SER A 497 5.88 -3.90 -1.71
CA SER A 497 7.27 -3.50 -2.01
C SER A 497 8.19 -3.63 -0.79
N LEU A 498 7.71 -3.24 0.39
CA LEU A 498 8.44 -3.38 1.66
C LEU A 498 8.75 -4.85 1.96
N ILE A 499 7.76 -5.75 1.88
CA ILE A 499 7.94 -7.19 2.14
C ILE A 499 8.87 -7.83 1.10
N PHE A 500 8.77 -7.41 -0.16
CA PHE A 500 9.66 -7.88 -1.22
C PHE A 500 11.13 -7.51 -0.93
N LEU A 501 11.39 -6.24 -0.57
CA LEU A 501 12.74 -5.74 -0.28
C LEU A 501 13.30 -6.29 1.04
N LYS A 502 12.43 -6.39 2.06
CA LYS A 502 12.75 -6.87 3.41
C LYS A 502 12.18 -8.27 3.61
N ASN A 503 12.86 -9.24 3.00
CA ASN A 503 12.55 -10.66 3.13
C ASN A 503 13.40 -11.32 4.24
N LYS A 504 13.21 -12.63 4.44
CA LYS A 504 13.91 -13.44 5.45
C LYS A 504 15.44 -13.30 5.42
N TYR A 505 16.02 -13.02 4.26
CA TYR A 505 17.48 -12.88 4.07
C TYR A 505 17.97 -11.43 4.15
N ARG A 506 17.07 -10.43 4.10
CA ARG A 506 17.37 -8.99 4.11
C ARG A 506 16.65 -8.25 5.25
N ASN A 507 16.31 -8.93 6.34
CA ASN A 507 15.51 -8.38 7.44
C ASN A 507 16.15 -7.21 8.22
N ARG A 508 17.44 -6.93 8.04
CA ARG A 508 18.15 -5.79 8.64
C ARG A 508 18.38 -4.61 7.69
N LEU A 509 17.84 -4.68 6.46
CA LEU A 509 17.99 -3.61 5.48
C LEU A 509 17.25 -2.35 5.95
N ASN A 510 17.92 -1.19 5.85
CA ASN A 510 17.21 0.09 5.86
C ASN A 510 16.53 0.25 4.50
N VAL A 511 15.21 0.11 4.48
CA VAL A 511 14.38 0.03 3.27
C VAL A 511 13.96 1.37 2.73
N GLU A 512 14.07 2.46 3.49
CA GLU A 512 13.58 3.76 3.08
C GLU A 512 14.22 4.24 1.76
N PRO A 513 15.56 4.14 1.56
CA PRO A 513 16.18 4.52 0.29
C PRO A 513 15.69 3.69 -0.90
N ASP A 514 15.65 2.36 -0.75
CA ASP A 514 15.19 1.43 -1.79
C ASP A 514 13.70 1.68 -2.13
N LEU A 515 12.85 1.89 -1.12
CA LEU A 515 11.43 2.21 -1.31
C LEU A 515 11.24 3.54 -2.01
N ARG A 516 12.02 4.57 -1.66
CA ARG A 516 11.93 5.88 -2.30
C ARG A 516 12.28 5.78 -3.78
N ILE A 517 13.35 5.10 -4.14
CA ILE A 517 13.71 4.88 -5.56
C ILE A 517 12.61 4.12 -6.28
N LYS A 518 12.06 3.07 -5.67
CA LYS A 518 11.05 2.20 -6.29
C LYS A 518 9.68 2.87 -6.45
N LEU A 519 9.29 3.75 -5.53
CA LEU A 519 7.92 4.29 -5.43
C LEU A 519 7.76 5.72 -5.97
N SER A 520 8.86 6.42 -6.24
CA SER A 520 8.79 7.79 -6.75
C SER A 520 8.32 7.85 -8.20
N SER A 521 7.56 8.88 -8.54
CA SER A 521 7.06 9.10 -9.90
C SER A 521 8.11 9.67 -10.86
N PHE A 522 9.26 10.07 -10.34
CA PHE A 522 10.35 10.69 -11.09
C PHE A 522 11.70 10.05 -10.77
N ALA A 523 12.62 10.12 -11.72
CA ALA A 523 13.95 9.56 -11.60
C ALA A 523 14.90 10.51 -10.84
N PRO A 524 15.95 9.97 -10.18
CA PRO A 524 17.04 10.80 -9.68
C PRO A 524 17.75 11.52 -10.83
N ASP A 525 18.34 12.67 -10.51
CA ASP A 525 19.06 13.48 -11.48
C ASP A 525 20.25 12.70 -12.10
N LYS A 526 20.36 12.77 -13.43
CA LYS A 526 21.45 12.13 -14.18
C LYS A 526 22.81 12.77 -13.88
N PHE A 527 22.82 14.06 -13.52
CA PHE A 527 24.03 14.82 -13.20
C PHE A 527 24.66 14.44 -11.85
N LEU A 528 24.06 13.52 -11.09
CA LEU A 528 24.70 12.94 -9.92
C LEU A 528 26.07 12.33 -10.25
N CYS A 529 26.25 11.85 -11.49
CA CYS A 529 27.49 11.24 -11.96
C CYS A 529 28.62 12.27 -12.16
N ASP A 530 28.29 13.50 -12.53
CA ASP A 530 29.25 14.55 -12.92
C ASP A 530 30.09 15.03 -11.73
N THR A 531 29.55 14.91 -10.52
CA THR A 531 30.25 15.25 -9.28
C THR A 531 31.15 14.12 -8.74
N LYS A 532 31.25 12.99 -9.46
CA LYS A 532 31.85 11.76 -8.93
C LYS A 532 33.07 11.30 -9.70
N GLN A 533 34.11 10.94 -8.95
CA GLN A 533 35.29 10.26 -9.48
C GLN A 533 35.07 8.75 -9.52
N HIS A 534 35.59 8.11 -10.57
CA HIS A 534 35.51 6.68 -10.78
C HIS A 534 36.41 5.92 -9.78
N HIS A 535 35.84 4.93 -9.09
CA HIS A 535 36.57 4.05 -8.16
C HIS A 535 36.36 2.59 -8.55
N PRO A 536 37.34 1.87 -9.10
CA PRO A 536 37.14 0.46 -9.46
C PRO A 536 36.81 -0.38 -8.22
N SER A 537 35.91 -1.36 -8.36
CA SER A 537 35.68 -2.36 -7.32
C SER A 537 36.91 -3.27 -7.22
N HIS A 538 37.49 -3.35 -6.01
CA HIS A 538 38.56 -4.30 -5.70
C HIS A 538 38.05 -5.71 -5.51
#